data_AF-A0A535MT36-F1
#
_entry.id   AF-A0A535MT36-F1
#
_cell.length_a   1.000
_cell.length_b   1.000
_cell.length_c   1.000
_cell.angle_alpha   90.00
_cell.angle_beta   90.00
_cell.angle_gamma   90.00
#
_symmetry.space_group_name_H-M   'P 1'
#
loop_
_entity.id
_entity.type
_entity.pdbx_description
1 polymer ?
#
loop_
_entity_poly.entity_id
_entity_poly.type
_entity_poly.pdbx_seq_one_letter_code
_entity_poly.pdbx_strand_id
1 'polypeptide(L)'
;MSGDAADQGSELRTERLILRRWRPSDGEPFARMNADPEVMRYMIRPLTREESDAFVDRIERQFEEHGFGLWAVEIANEAPFIGYVGLSIPNFDAHFTPAVEVGWRLDRPYWGRGYATQAARAAIADGFGRVGLREIVSFTVPANGLAAP
;
A
#
# COMPACT_ATOMS: atom_id res chain seq x y z
N MET A 1 30.40 -10.78 -6.26
CA MET A 1 28.95 -10.99 -6.11
C MET A 1 28.60 -10.82 -4.64
N SER A 2 28.26 -9.60 -4.23
CA SER A 2 27.82 -9.30 -2.85
C SER A 2 26.97 -8.03 -2.90
N GLY A 3 25.68 -8.21 -3.13
CA GLY A 3 24.69 -7.15 -3.06
C GLY A 3 23.32 -7.80 -3.09
N ASP A 4 22.89 -8.42 -1.99
CA ASP A 4 21.58 -9.13 -1.99
C ASP A 4 20.96 -9.36 -0.59
N ALA A 5 21.43 -8.67 0.45
CA ALA A 5 20.77 -8.72 1.77
C ALA A 5 19.88 -7.51 2.06
N ALA A 6 20.22 -6.33 1.53
CA ALA A 6 19.49 -5.08 1.78
C ALA A 6 18.35 -4.80 0.79
N ASP A 7 18.26 -5.56 -0.30
CA ASP A 7 17.27 -5.32 -1.37
C ASP A 7 16.00 -6.17 -1.22
N GLN A 8 16.03 -7.18 -0.35
CA GLN A 8 14.92 -8.11 -0.18
C GLN A 8 13.83 -7.45 0.69
N GLY A 9 13.00 -6.62 0.07
CA GLY A 9 11.86 -5.91 0.67
C GLY A 9 11.65 -4.48 0.16
N SER A 10 12.63 -3.94 -0.57
CA SER A 10 12.56 -2.61 -1.19
C SER A 10 11.56 -2.56 -2.36
N GLU A 11 11.41 -3.69 -3.07
CA GLU A 11 10.61 -3.78 -4.28
C GLU A 11 10.03 -5.19 -4.50
N LEU A 12 8.79 -5.26 -4.99
CA LEU A 12 8.14 -6.48 -5.49
C LEU A 12 7.70 -6.24 -6.93
N ARG A 13 7.87 -7.24 -7.80
CA ARG A 13 7.45 -7.19 -9.20
C ARG A 13 6.36 -8.20 -9.50
N THR A 14 5.42 -7.79 -10.34
CA THR A 14 4.40 -8.64 -10.93
C THR A 14 4.50 -8.57 -12.44
N GLU A 15 3.59 -9.23 -13.16
CA GLU A 15 3.53 -9.17 -14.62
C GLU A 15 3.43 -7.73 -15.17
N ARG A 16 2.76 -6.82 -14.46
CA ARG A 16 2.49 -5.45 -14.94
C ARG A 16 2.91 -4.34 -13.98
N LEU A 17 3.06 -4.68 -12.69
CA LEU A 17 3.23 -3.72 -11.61
C LEU A 17 4.58 -3.86 -10.94
N ILE A 18 5.11 -2.71 -10.52
CA ILE A 18 6.25 -2.59 -9.63
C ILE A 18 5.72 -1.98 -8.33
N LEU A 19 5.85 -2.71 -7.23
CA LEU A 19 5.57 -2.24 -5.87
C LEU A 19 6.91 -1.84 -5.27
N ARG A 20 7.11 -0.57 -4.97
CA ARG A 20 8.42 -0.03 -4.59
C ARG A 20 8.34 0.93 -3.40
N ARG A 21 9.49 1.21 -2.79
CA ARG A 21 9.63 2.32 -1.82
C ARG A 21 9.15 3.65 -2.43
N TRP A 22 8.76 4.56 -1.56
CA TRP A 22 8.28 5.88 -1.96
C TRP A 22 9.42 6.75 -2.47
N ARG A 23 9.11 7.57 -3.47
CA ARG A 23 10.03 8.56 -4.04
C ARG A 23 9.47 9.96 -3.80
N PRO A 24 10.31 11.02 -3.73
CA PRO A 24 9.83 12.38 -3.62
C PRO A 24 8.83 12.79 -4.71
N SER A 25 8.96 12.22 -5.92
CA SER A 25 8.04 12.44 -7.05
C SER A 25 6.63 11.91 -6.82
N ASP A 26 6.42 11.00 -5.87
CA ASP A 26 5.12 10.39 -5.58
C ASP A 26 4.25 11.27 -4.66
N GLY A 27 4.85 12.21 -3.92
CA GLY A 27 4.14 13.02 -2.92
C GLY A 27 3.03 13.88 -3.52
N GLU A 28 3.32 14.55 -4.63
CA GLU A 28 2.35 15.41 -5.32
C GLU A 28 1.16 14.63 -5.92
N PRO A 29 1.33 13.55 -6.72
CA PRO A 29 0.20 12.74 -7.16
C PRO A 29 -0.54 12.05 -6.00
N PHE A 30 0.16 11.65 -4.93
CA PHE A 30 -0.47 11.07 -3.76
C PHE A 30 -1.36 12.06 -3.00
N ALA A 31 -0.89 13.29 -2.80
CA ALA A 31 -1.67 14.35 -2.17
C ALA A 31 -2.94 14.66 -2.97
N ARG A 32 -2.86 14.74 -4.31
CA ARG A 32 -4.05 14.91 -5.16
C ARG A 32 -5.03 13.75 -5.02
N MET A 33 -4.53 12.51 -5.01
CA MET A 33 -5.35 11.32 -4.83
C MET A 33 -6.08 11.33 -3.47
N ASN A 34 -5.41 11.74 -2.39
CA ASN A 34 -6.01 11.83 -1.06
C ASN A 34 -6.92 13.05 -0.86
N ALA A 35 -6.85 14.03 -1.76
CA ALA A 35 -7.78 15.15 -1.79
C ALA A 35 -9.06 14.83 -2.58
N ASP A 36 -9.04 13.79 -3.43
CA ASP A 36 -10.20 13.38 -4.24
C ASP A 36 -11.31 12.77 -3.36
N PRO A 37 -12.50 13.40 -3.28
CA PRO A 37 -13.61 12.90 -2.48
C PRO A 37 -14.10 11.51 -2.91
N GLU A 38 -13.98 11.14 -4.18
CA GLU A 38 -14.38 9.82 -4.65
C GLU A 38 -13.41 8.75 -4.14
N VAL A 39 -12.11 9.02 -4.16
CA VAL A 39 -11.09 8.11 -3.62
C VAL A 39 -11.24 7.97 -2.11
N MET A 40 -11.60 9.06 -1.44
CA MET A 40 -11.73 9.12 0.02
C MET A 40 -13.15 8.88 0.53
N ARG A 41 -14.08 8.47 -0.33
CA ARG A 41 -15.51 8.32 -0.04
C ARG A 41 -15.83 7.45 1.18
N TYR A 42 -15.00 6.44 1.43
CA TYR A 42 -15.15 5.51 2.56
C TYR A 42 -14.15 5.77 3.69
N MET A 43 -13.40 6.86 3.60
CA MET A 43 -12.51 7.34 4.65
C MET A 43 -13.23 8.43 5.47
N ILE A 44 -12.68 8.76 6.64
CA ILE A 44 -13.28 9.78 7.53
C ILE A 44 -13.42 11.13 6.80
N ARG A 45 -12.37 11.52 6.06
CA ARG A 45 -12.35 12.72 5.21
C ARG A 45 -11.15 12.67 4.25
N PRO A 46 -11.15 13.50 3.19
CA PRO A 46 -9.94 13.80 2.42
C PRO A 46 -8.79 14.31 3.31
N LEU A 47 -7.56 14.05 2.88
CA LEU A 47 -6.35 14.50 3.58
C LEU A 47 -5.82 15.80 2.97
N THR A 48 -5.16 16.62 3.78
CA THR A 48 -4.34 17.73 3.26
C THR A 48 -3.03 17.22 2.65
N ARG A 49 -2.27 18.12 2.03
CA ARG A 49 -0.94 17.83 1.53
C ARG A 49 -0.01 17.40 2.66
N GLU A 50 -0.01 18.12 3.76
CA GLU A 50 0.84 17.87 4.93
C GLU A 50 0.50 16.52 5.57
N GLU A 51 -0.79 16.18 5.64
CA GLU A 51 -1.25 14.88 6.14
C GLU A 51 -0.85 13.73 5.21
N SER A 52 -0.84 13.97 3.90
CA SER A 52 -0.37 13.00 2.90
C SER A 52 1.14 12.78 3.02
N ASP A 53 1.93 13.84 3.17
CA ASP A 53 3.38 13.75 3.37
C ASP A 53 3.70 13.00 4.69
N ALA A 54 3.02 13.35 5.80
CA ALA A 54 3.18 12.66 7.07
C ALA A 54 2.76 11.17 7.02
N PHE A 55 1.80 10.83 6.16
CA PHE A 55 1.40 9.45 5.93
C PHE A 55 2.52 8.66 5.24
N VAL A 56 3.19 9.24 4.23
CA VAL A 56 4.35 8.63 3.56
C VAL A 56 5.49 8.44 4.54
N ASP A 57 5.81 9.44 5.36
CA ASP A 57 6.86 9.34 6.37
C ASP A 57 6.62 8.18 7.35
N ARG A 58 5.36 7.97 7.75
CA ARG A 58 4.98 6.86 8.62
C ARG A 58 5.15 5.51 7.93
N ILE A 59 4.79 5.40 6.66
CA ILE A 59 5.04 4.19 5.88
C ILE A 59 6.54 3.92 5.80
N GLU A 60 7.33 4.93 5.45
CA GLU A 60 8.77 4.79 5.28
C GLU A 60 9.42 4.28 6.58
N ARG A 61 8.98 4.77 7.75
CA ARG A 61 9.38 4.22 9.06
C ARG A 61 8.97 2.77 9.28
N GLN A 62 7.74 2.37 8.93
CA GLN A 62 7.29 0.98 9.09
C GLN A 62 8.16 -0.01 8.30
N PHE A 63 8.59 0.38 7.10
CA PHE A 63 9.52 -0.43 6.32
C PHE A 63 10.88 -0.59 7.00
N GLU A 64 11.43 0.47 7.61
CA GLU A 64 12.70 0.39 8.34
C GLU A 64 12.56 -0.45 9.63
N GLU A 65 11.42 -0.38 10.30
CA GLU A 65 11.17 -1.07 11.57
C GLU A 65 10.82 -2.55 11.40
N HIS A 66 10.11 -2.90 10.32
CA HIS A 66 9.49 -4.22 10.16
C HIS A 66 9.91 -4.97 8.89
N GLY A 67 10.61 -4.31 7.95
CA GLY A 67 10.98 -4.90 6.66
C GLY A 67 9.81 -5.05 5.68
N PHE A 68 8.67 -4.43 5.97
CA PHE A 68 7.48 -4.35 5.12
C PHE A 68 6.69 -3.06 5.37
N GLY A 69 5.82 -2.71 4.42
CA GLY A 69 4.98 -1.53 4.51
C GLY A 69 3.99 -1.42 3.35
N LEU A 70 3.40 -0.25 3.18
CA LEU A 70 2.53 0.06 2.03
C LEU A 70 3.39 0.55 0.86
N TRP A 71 3.68 -0.30 -0.12
CA TRP A 71 4.46 0.08 -1.30
C TRP A 71 3.69 1.06 -2.18
N ALA A 72 4.41 2.03 -2.76
CA ALA A 72 3.92 2.78 -3.90
C ALA A 72 3.81 1.85 -5.11
N VAL A 73 2.73 1.98 -5.88
CA VAL A 73 2.46 1.13 -7.05
C VAL A 73 2.73 1.91 -8.33
N GLU A 74 3.57 1.33 -9.17
CA GLU A 74 3.93 1.80 -10.51
C GLU A 74 3.42 0.78 -11.54
N ILE A 75 2.91 1.25 -12.68
CA ILE A 75 2.65 0.41 -13.86
C ILE A 75 3.88 0.50 -14.75
N ALA A 76 4.57 -0.62 -14.95
CA ALA A 76 5.83 -0.66 -15.68
C ALA A 76 5.67 -0.04 -17.09
N ASN A 77 6.49 0.97 -17.39
CA ASN A 77 6.51 1.72 -18.66
C ASN A 77 5.23 2.50 -19.01
N GLU A 78 4.26 2.63 -18.10
CA GLU A 78 2.99 3.35 -18.36
C GLU A 78 2.75 4.50 -17.39
N ALA A 79 2.78 4.23 -16.09
CA ALA A 79 2.42 5.22 -15.07
C ALA A 79 3.35 5.11 -13.86
N PRO A 80 4.10 6.17 -13.50
CA PRO A 80 5.10 6.12 -12.43
C PRO A 80 4.47 5.93 -11.04
N PHE A 81 3.21 6.30 -10.85
CA PHE A 81 2.48 6.18 -9.60
C PHE A 81 0.98 6.04 -9.84
N ILE A 82 0.34 5.06 -9.21
CA ILE A 82 -1.10 4.84 -9.28
C ILE A 82 -1.77 4.68 -7.92
N GLY A 83 -1.03 4.86 -6.82
CA GLY A 83 -1.49 4.66 -5.45
C GLY A 83 -0.56 3.77 -4.64
N TYR A 84 -1.08 3.13 -3.60
CA TYR A 84 -0.32 2.22 -2.74
C TYR A 84 -1.06 0.91 -2.48
N VAL A 85 -0.28 -0.15 -2.23
CA VAL A 85 -0.75 -1.47 -1.80
C VAL A 85 0.33 -2.09 -0.92
N GLY A 86 -0.04 -2.72 0.19
CA GLY A 86 0.93 -3.47 0.98
C GLY A 86 0.42 -3.88 2.34
N LEU A 87 1.35 -4.04 3.26
CA LEU A 87 1.09 -4.50 4.62
C LEU A 87 1.30 -3.34 5.61
N SER A 88 0.44 -3.24 6.63
CA SER A 88 0.61 -2.25 7.69
C SER A 88 0.19 -2.83 9.04
N ILE A 89 0.71 -2.27 10.13
CA ILE A 89 0.27 -2.62 11.48
C ILE A 89 -0.73 -1.55 11.94
N PRO A 90 -2.02 -1.91 12.16
CA PRO A 90 -2.99 -0.99 12.72
C PRO A 90 -2.57 -0.51 14.11
N ASN A 91 -2.83 0.77 14.41
CA ASN A 91 -2.46 1.40 15.67
C ASN A 91 -3.68 1.69 16.59
N PHE A 92 -4.82 1.06 16.32
CA PHE A 92 -6.02 1.14 17.14
C PHE A 92 -6.20 -0.14 17.95
N ASP A 93 -6.95 -0.06 19.04
CA ASP A 93 -7.30 -1.22 19.86
C ASP A 93 -8.55 -1.93 19.33
N ALA A 94 -8.42 -3.22 19.01
CA ALA A 94 -9.53 -4.11 18.67
C ALA A 94 -9.27 -5.54 19.15
N HIS A 95 -10.29 -6.39 19.14
CA HIS A 95 -10.18 -7.78 19.61
C HIS A 95 -9.20 -8.65 18.81
N PHE A 96 -8.86 -8.23 17.58
CA PHE A 96 -7.93 -8.92 16.70
C PHE A 96 -6.53 -8.28 16.67
N THR A 97 -6.28 -7.18 17.41
CA THR A 97 -4.95 -6.55 17.47
C THR A 97 -4.11 -7.13 18.61
N PRO A 98 -2.77 -7.27 18.46
CA PRO A 98 -1.96 -6.83 17.32
C PRO A 98 -2.14 -7.72 16.08
N ALA A 99 -2.20 -7.09 14.90
CA ALA A 99 -2.33 -7.78 13.61
C ALA A 99 -1.52 -7.07 12.52
N VAL A 100 -1.28 -7.77 11.41
CA VAL A 100 -0.81 -7.17 10.16
C VAL A 100 -1.97 -7.15 9.17
N GLU A 101 -2.28 -5.97 8.66
CA GLU A 101 -3.35 -5.72 7.69
C GLU A 101 -2.78 -5.59 6.28
N VAL A 102 -3.42 -6.23 5.29
CA VAL A 102 -3.26 -5.85 3.88
C VAL A 102 -4.23 -4.72 3.52
N GLY A 103 -3.68 -3.63 2.98
CA GLY A 103 -4.45 -2.43 2.62
C GLY A 103 -4.02 -1.84 1.28
N TRP A 104 -4.94 -1.10 0.64
CA TRP A 104 -4.68 -0.43 -0.63
C TRP A 104 -5.50 0.85 -0.80
N ARG A 105 -4.99 1.74 -1.64
CA ARG A 105 -5.73 2.87 -2.21
C ARG A 105 -5.12 3.19 -3.56
N LEU A 106 -5.93 3.14 -4.61
CA LEU A 106 -5.52 3.49 -5.96
C LEU A 106 -6.21 4.77 -6.42
N ASP A 107 -5.55 5.49 -7.32
CA ASP A 107 -6.15 6.64 -7.98
C ASP A 107 -7.24 6.18 -8.97
N ARG A 108 -8.29 6.98 -9.08
CA ARG A 108 -9.56 6.66 -9.74
C ARG A 108 -9.42 6.23 -11.21
N PRO A 109 -8.52 6.80 -12.04
CA PRO A 109 -8.32 6.34 -13.43
C PRO A 109 -7.88 4.88 -13.57
N TYR A 110 -7.38 4.26 -12.49
CA TYR A 110 -6.81 2.92 -12.48
C TYR A 110 -7.73 1.86 -11.84
N TRP A 111 -8.93 2.25 -11.42
CA TRP A 111 -9.93 1.33 -10.87
C TRP A 111 -10.50 0.39 -11.96
N GLY A 112 -11.04 -0.76 -11.53
CA GLY A 112 -11.67 -1.74 -12.43
C GLY A 112 -10.69 -2.52 -13.33
N ARG A 113 -9.38 -2.32 -13.19
CA ARG A 113 -8.33 -2.97 -14.02
C ARG A 113 -7.61 -4.14 -13.34
N GLY A 114 -8.03 -4.50 -12.12
CA GLY A 114 -7.47 -5.60 -11.33
C GLY A 114 -6.10 -5.31 -10.70
N TYR A 115 -5.58 -4.08 -10.76
CA TYR A 115 -4.26 -3.74 -10.22
C TYR A 115 -4.17 -3.92 -8.70
N ALA A 116 -5.19 -3.49 -7.95
CA ALA A 116 -5.21 -3.66 -6.49
C ALA A 116 -5.09 -5.13 -6.11
N THR A 117 -5.87 -6.01 -6.75
CA THR A 117 -5.82 -7.46 -6.52
C THR A 117 -4.46 -8.07 -6.88
N GLN A 118 -3.90 -7.68 -8.02
CA GLN A 118 -2.59 -8.16 -8.46
C GLN A 118 -1.47 -7.77 -7.47
N ALA A 119 -1.45 -6.50 -7.05
CA ALA A 119 -0.48 -5.99 -6.10
C ALA A 119 -0.69 -6.57 -4.68
N ALA A 120 -1.94 -6.71 -4.22
CA ALA A 120 -2.24 -7.26 -2.91
C ALA A 120 -1.79 -8.71 -2.79
N ARG A 121 -1.98 -9.52 -3.84
CA ARG A 121 -1.47 -10.89 -3.90
C ARG A 121 0.05 -10.95 -3.76
N ALA A 122 0.77 -10.04 -4.42
CA ALA A 122 2.23 -9.97 -4.30
C ALA A 122 2.67 -9.59 -2.88
N ALA A 123 2.04 -8.57 -2.28
CA ALA A 123 2.31 -8.15 -0.91
C ALA A 123 2.00 -9.25 0.12
N ILE A 124 0.89 -9.97 -0.04
CA ILE A 124 0.51 -11.08 0.83
C ILE A 124 1.50 -12.24 0.69
N ALA A 125 1.90 -12.60 -0.54
CA ALA A 125 2.88 -13.66 -0.78
C ALA A 125 4.24 -13.32 -0.15
N ASP A 126 4.67 -12.05 -0.26
CA ASP A 126 5.87 -11.56 0.40
C ASP A 126 5.76 -11.60 1.94
N GLY A 127 4.60 -11.21 2.48
CA GLY A 127 4.29 -11.29 3.90
C GLY A 127 4.40 -12.71 4.46
N PHE A 128 3.82 -13.71 3.80
CA PHE A 128 3.93 -15.11 4.23
C PHE A 128 5.30 -15.73 3.92
N GLY A 129 5.96 -15.30 2.84
CA GLY A 129 7.22 -15.84 2.38
C GLY A 129 8.43 -15.21 3.07
N ARG A 130 8.84 -14.04 2.57
CA ARG A 130 10.06 -13.35 3.01
C ARG A 130 9.96 -12.84 4.45
N VAL A 131 8.81 -12.26 4.81
CA VAL A 131 8.61 -11.68 6.15
C VAL A 131 8.29 -12.77 7.19
N GLY A 132 7.70 -13.89 6.77
CA GLY A 132 7.38 -15.01 7.65
C GLY A 132 6.19 -14.76 8.59
N LEU A 133 5.24 -13.92 8.19
CA LEU A 133 4.01 -13.68 8.93
C LEU A 133 3.17 -14.97 9.01
N ARG A 134 2.45 -15.14 10.12
CA ARG A 134 1.55 -16.29 10.32
C ARG A 134 0.11 -16.01 9.92
N GLU A 135 -0.28 -14.74 9.92
CA GLU A 135 -1.62 -14.27 9.64
C GLU A 135 -1.56 -12.86 9.05
N ILE A 136 -2.45 -12.59 8.11
CA ILE A 136 -2.67 -11.27 7.52
C ILE A 136 -4.18 -11.06 7.46
N VAL A 137 -4.66 -9.93 7.99
CA VAL A 137 -6.08 -9.56 8.01
C VAL A 137 -6.39 -8.48 6.98
N SER A 138 -7.66 -8.23 6.70
CA SER A 138 -8.12 -7.03 6.01
C SER A 138 -9.49 -6.66 6.57
N PHE A 139 -9.75 -5.37 6.75
CA PHE A 139 -11.03 -4.88 7.26
C PHE A 139 -11.47 -3.65 6.49
N THR A 140 -12.79 -3.50 6.35
CA THR A 140 -13.37 -2.36 5.66
C THR A 140 -14.78 -2.08 6.16
N VAL A 141 -15.34 -0.92 5.81
CA VAL A 141 -16.75 -0.62 6.09
C VAL A 141 -17.66 -1.44 5.17
N PRO A 142 -18.82 -1.94 5.64
CA PRO A 142 -19.72 -2.77 4.82
C PRO A 142 -20.16 -2.10 3.51
N ALA A 143 -20.22 -0.76 3.46
CA ALA A 143 -20.57 0.00 2.28
C ALA A 143 -19.49 -0.04 1.17
N ASN A 144 -18.27 -0.47 1.48
CA ASN A 144 -17.17 -0.58 0.53
C ASN A 144 -17.20 -1.93 -0.21
N GLY A 145 -18.27 -2.16 -0.97
CA GLY A 145 -18.55 -3.44 -1.65
C GLY A 145 -17.61 -3.84 -2.78
N LEU A 146 -16.54 -3.08 -3.04
CA LEU A 146 -15.50 -3.42 -4.04
C LEU A 146 -14.23 -4.00 -3.40
N ALA A 147 -14.18 -4.13 -2.07
CA ALA A 147 -12.98 -4.59 -1.35
C ALA A 147 -12.84 -6.12 -1.22
N ALA A 148 -13.88 -6.89 -1.58
CA ALA A 148 -13.84 -8.35 -1.58
C ALA A 148 -14.53 -8.90 -2.85
N PRO A 149 -13.94 -9.88 -3.55
CA PRO A 149 -14.74 -10.86 -4.28
C PRO A 149 -15.49 -11.79 -3.31
#